data_AF-A0AAU3U9F7-F1
#
_entry.id   AF-A0AAU3U9F7-F1
#
_cell.length_a   1.000
_cell.length_b   1.000
_cell.length_c   1.000
_cell.angle_alpha   90.00
_cell.angle_beta   90.00
_cell.angle_gamma   90.00
#
_symmetry.space_group_name_H-M   'P 1'
#
loop_
_entity.id
_entity.type
_entity.pdbx_description
1 polymer ?
#
loop_
_entity_poly.entity_id
_entity_poly.type
_entity_poly.pdbx_seq_one_letter_code
_entity_poly.pdbx_strand_id
1 'polypeptide(L)'
;MVSIPPSARPTTRRFHRLLVVGLSVVIAAIIAALGYRLLKSSSPPSSSSLSSSSAAPSLNALPGAHSGALGEPDGVVPDGVTVFDDEIPAVAKLDPDLLKALRRAAANAADDGAKFYVNSGWRSPDYQNQLLREAVSEYGSEDEAARWVATAATSPHVSGDAVDLGRSDATAWLSKHGAEYGLCQIYRNEPWHYELHTDAIGRGCPRMYANPTQDPRMQQ
;
A
#
# COMPACT_ATOMS: atom_id res chain seq x y z
N MET A 1 49.81 -22.21 -21.78
CA MET A 1 49.21 -22.19 -20.43
C MET A 1 48.99 -20.73 -20.06
N VAL A 2 47.74 -20.26 -20.08
CA VAL A 2 47.37 -18.87 -19.73
C VAL A 2 46.37 -18.96 -18.58
N SER A 3 46.72 -18.38 -17.44
CA SER A 3 45.92 -18.37 -16.22
C SER A 3 44.88 -17.25 -16.27
N ILE A 4 43.61 -17.58 -15.99
CA ILE A 4 42.49 -16.63 -15.90
C ILE A 4 42.25 -16.32 -14.41
N PRO A 5 42.10 -15.04 -14.00
CA PRO A 5 41.86 -14.68 -12.59
C PRO A 5 40.41 -14.96 -12.16
N PRO A 6 40.15 -15.16 -10.84
CA PRO A 6 38.80 -15.43 -10.34
C PRO A 6 37.91 -14.17 -10.35
N SER A 7 36.69 -14.35 -10.84
CA SER A 7 35.61 -13.35 -10.87
C SER A 7 35.11 -13.02 -9.46
N ALA A 8 35.13 -11.74 -9.09
CA ALA A 8 34.60 -11.24 -7.83
C ALA A 8 33.06 -11.19 -7.87
N ARG A 9 32.39 -11.92 -6.97
CA ARG A 9 30.94 -11.84 -6.75
C ARG A 9 30.56 -10.52 -6.07
N PRO A 10 29.57 -9.75 -6.57
CA PRO A 10 29.11 -8.55 -5.89
C PRO A 10 28.28 -8.91 -4.65
N THR A 11 28.52 -8.16 -3.57
CA THR A 11 27.91 -8.26 -2.24
C THR A 11 26.49 -7.70 -2.20
N THR A 12 25.50 -8.42 -2.73
CA THR A 12 24.06 -8.07 -2.65
C THR A 12 23.44 -8.33 -1.27
N ARG A 13 24.05 -9.18 -0.42
CA ARG A 13 23.50 -9.53 0.90
C ARG A 13 23.63 -8.45 1.98
N ARG A 14 24.54 -7.48 1.84
CA ARG A 14 24.78 -6.45 2.86
C ARG A 14 23.77 -5.29 2.78
N PHE A 15 23.31 -4.94 1.59
CA PHE A 15 22.35 -3.85 1.40
C PHE A 15 20.94 -4.21 1.89
N HIS A 16 20.46 -5.44 1.67
CA HIS A 16 19.18 -5.89 2.21
C HIS A 16 19.15 -5.95 3.75
N ARG A 17 20.29 -6.23 4.41
CA ARG A 17 20.36 -6.25 5.88
C ARG A 17 20.29 -4.85 6.49
N LEU A 18 20.79 -3.81 5.80
CA LEU A 18 20.72 -2.43 6.30
C LEU A 18 19.31 -1.84 6.15
N LEU A 19 18.59 -2.15 5.07
CA LEU A 19 17.22 -1.71 4.85
C LEU A 19 16.22 -2.33 5.86
N VAL A 20 16.36 -3.62 6.19
CA VAL A 20 15.47 -4.30 7.16
C VAL A 20 15.70 -3.80 8.61
N VAL A 21 16.94 -3.48 8.97
CA VAL A 21 17.27 -2.94 10.30
C VAL A 21 16.79 -1.48 10.45
N GLY A 22 16.89 -0.67 9.40
CA GLY A 22 16.36 0.70 9.40
C GLY A 22 14.85 0.76 9.62
N LEU A 23 14.07 -0.07 8.91
CA LEU A 23 12.61 -0.13 9.04
C LEU A 23 12.17 -0.60 10.44
N SER A 24 12.91 -1.53 11.06
CA SER A 24 12.59 -2.07 12.38
C SER A 24 12.82 -1.05 13.52
N VAL A 25 13.84 -0.19 13.40
CA VAL A 25 14.13 0.85 14.40
C VAL A 25 13.07 1.97 14.37
N VAL A 26 12.55 2.31 13.18
CA VAL A 26 11.49 3.32 13.00
C VAL A 26 10.18 2.87 13.66
N ILE A 27 9.78 1.60 13.48
CA ILE A 27 8.56 1.06 14.11
C ILE A 27 8.67 1.04 15.64
N ALA A 28 9.83 0.67 16.19
CA ALA A 28 10.04 0.67 17.65
C ALA A 28 10.01 2.08 18.26
N ALA A 29 10.54 3.10 17.56
CA ALA A 29 10.51 4.49 18.02
C ALA A 29 9.09 5.07 18.05
N ILE A 30 8.24 4.70 17.09
CA ILE A 30 6.83 5.12 17.02
C ILE A 30 6.01 4.50 18.17
N ILE A 31 6.22 3.20 18.47
CA ILE A 31 5.55 2.52 19.59
C ILE A 31 5.98 3.12 20.94
N ALA A 32 7.27 3.42 21.12
CA ALA A 32 7.76 4.05 22.34
C ALA A 32 7.19 5.47 22.55
N ALA A 33 7.09 6.27 21.49
CA ALA A 33 6.53 7.62 21.56
C ALA A 33 5.02 7.63 21.88
N LEU A 34 4.25 6.69 21.32
CA LEU A 34 2.82 6.51 21.61
C LEU A 34 2.59 5.95 23.03
N GLY A 35 3.40 4.99 23.47
CA GLY A 35 3.36 4.47 24.84
C GLY A 35 3.69 5.53 25.89
N TYR A 36 4.70 6.38 25.63
CA TYR A 36 5.10 7.45 26.57
C TYR A 36 4.03 8.55 26.71
N ARG A 37 3.22 8.78 25.67
CA ARG A 37 2.09 9.73 25.70
C ARG A 37 0.92 9.19 26.53
N LEU A 38 0.69 7.88 26.50
CA LEU A 38 -0.38 7.21 27.26
C LEU A 38 -0.05 7.08 28.76
N LEU A 39 1.22 6.89 29.14
CA LEU A 39 1.62 6.82 30.56
C LEU A 39 1.72 8.19 31.26
N LYS A 40 1.82 9.30 30.51
CA LYS A 40 2.00 10.64 31.09
C LYS A 40 0.69 11.40 31.36
N SER A 41 -0.46 10.80 31.04
CA SER A 41 -1.78 11.37 31.33
C SER A 41 -2.41 10.68 32.55
N SER A 42 -1.82 10.90 33.71
CA SER A 42 -2.36 10.45 35.00
C SER A 42 -2.03 11.49 36.07
N SER A 43 -2.83 12.55 36.13
CA SER A 43 -2.83 13.48 37.27
C SER A 43 -3.98 13.10 38.23
N PRO A 44 -3.75 13.11 39.56
CA PRO A 44 -4.75 12.70 40.55
C PRO A 44 -5.83 13.79 40.76
N PRO A 45 -7.01 13.45 41.35
CA PRO A 45 -8.03 14.44 41.66
C PRO A 45 -7.64 15.18 42.94
N SER A 46 -7.86 16.49 42.97
CA SER A 46 -7.91 17.28 44.20
C SER A 46 -9.14 18.18 44.15
N SER A 47 -9.97 17.99 45.16
CA SER A 47 -11.24 18.64 45.40
C SER A 47 -11.04 20.06 45.92
N SER A 48 -11.83 21.00 45.39
CA SER A 48 -12.33 22.14 46.16
C SER A 48 -13.53 22.77 45.46
N SER A 49 -14.63 22.79 46.19
CA SER A 49 -15.89 23.47 45.94
C SER A 49 -15.76 24.99 46.05
N LEU A 50 -16.55 25.74 45.25
CA LEU A 50 -17.45 26.82 45.68
C LEU A 50 -18.18 27.46 44.47
N SER A 51 -19.42 27.85 44.74
CA SER A 51 -20.50 28.34 43.88
C SER A 51 -20.24 29.59 43.05
N SER A 52 -20.93 29.74 41.92
CA SER A 52 -22.02 30.74 41.73
C SER A 52 -22.55 30.81 40.29
N SER A 53 -23.85 31.08 40.19
CA SER A 53 -24.77 31.06 39.05
C SER A 53 -24.46 32.03 37.89
N SER A 54 -24.86 31.66 36.66
CA SER A 54 -25.70 32.50 35.75
C SER A 54 -26.07 31.75 34.45
N ALA A 55 -27.23 32.08 33.90
CA ALA A 55 -28.03 31.30 32.95
C ALA A 55 -27.78 31.60 31.45
N ALA A 56 -27.83 30.52 30.63
CA ALA A 56 -28.32 30.34 29.23
C ALA A 56 -27.87 31.29 28.07
N PRO A 57 -28.06 30.96 26.76
CA PRO A 57 -28.59 29.75 26.11
C PRO A 57 -27.68 29.15 24.99
N SER A 58 -28.16 28.06 24.40
CA SER A 58 -27.64 27.27 23.27
C SER A 58 -27.03 28.06 22.10
N LEU A 59 -25.87 27.60 21.62
CA LEU A 59 -25.35 27.93 20.30
C LEU A 59 -25.12 26.63 19.51
N ASN A 60 -25.75 26.61 18.33
CA ASN A 60 -25.64 25.61 17.27
C ASN A 60 -24.21 25.07 17.12
N ALA A 61 -24.07 23.74 17.21
CA ALA A 61 -22.93 23.05 16.64
C ALA A 61 -23.01 23.19 15.11
N LEU A 62 -22.24 24.13 14.56
CA LEU A 62 -21.86 24.10 13.15
C LEU A 62 -21.12 22.77 12.89
N PRO A 63 -21.40 22.05 11.80
CA PRO A 63 -20.58 20.92 11.40
C PRO A 63 -19.19 21.45 11.07
N GLY A 64 -18.25 21.22 11.98
CA GLY A 64 -16.85 21.57 11.80
C GLY A 64 -16.31 20.84 10.59
N ALA A 65 -15.80 21.63 9.64
CA ALA A 65 -15.03 21.20 8.48
C ALA A 65 -14.11 20.03 8.84
N HIS A 66 -14.43 18.85 8.32
CA HIS A 66 -13.52 17.72 8.35
C HIS A 66 -12.37 18.08 7.42
N SER A 67 -11.28 18.63 7.97
CA SER A 67 -9.96 18.17 7.51
C SER A 67 -9.84 16.71 7.93
N GLY A 68 -10.59 15.85 7.25
CA GLY A 68 -10.77 14.46 7.59
C GLY A 68 -9.46 13.74 7.34
N ALA A 69 -8.87 13.19 8.39
CA ALA A 69 -7.78 12.25 8.21
C ALA A 69 -8.26 11.13 7.28
N LEU A 70 -7.42 10.77 6.30
CA LEU A 70 -7.72 9.66 5.39
C LEU A 70 -8.01 8.39 6.19
N GLY A 71 -9.01 7.63 5.76
CA GLY A 71 -9.42 6.40 6.42
C GLY A 71 -9.85 5.31 5.45
N GLU A 72 -10.48 4.26 5.98
CA GLU A 72 -11.01 3.15 5.16
C GLU A 72 -11.90 3.62 3.99
N PRO A 73 -12.77 4.64 4.13
CA PRO A 73 -13.56 5.17 3.00
C PRO A 73 -12.71 5.65 1.81
N ASP A 74 -11.48 6.08 2.08
CA ASP A 74 -10.50 6.57 1.10
C ASP A 74 -9.63 5.46 0.51
N GLY A 75 -9.78 4.21 0.98
CA GLY A 75 -8.99 3.06 0.52
C GLY A 75 -7.79 2.73 1.40
N VAL A 76 -7.72 3.26 2.63
CA VAL A 76 -6.77 2.75 3.64
C VAL A 76 -7.16 1.32 4.00
N VAL A 77 -6.17 0.42 4.05
CA VAL A 77 -6.39 -1.02 4.24
C VAL A 77 -6.04 -1.42 5.67
N PRO A 78 -7.01 -1.93 6.46
CA PRO A 78 -6.72 -2.53 7.76
C PRO A 78 -5.82 -3.76 7.68
N ASP A 79 -5.18 -4.11 8.78
CA ASP A 79 -4.34 -5.30 8.86
C ASP A 79 -5.16 -6.58 8.62
N GLY A 80 -4.62 -7.46 7.78
CA GLY A 80 -5.18 -8.79 7.56
C GLY A 80 -6.28 -8.88 6.51
N VAL A 81 -6.63 -7.77 5.84
CA VAL A 81 -7.56 -7.74 4.71
C VAL A 81 -7.05 -8.62 3.57
N THR A 82 -7.98 -9.34 2.96
CA THR A 82 -7.81 -10.26 1.84
C THR A 82 -8.70 -9.83 0.67
N VAL A 83 -8.51 -10.49 -0.47
CA VAL A 83 -9.34 -10.27 -1.66
C VAL A 83 -10.81 -10.69 -1.49
N PHE A 84 -11.20 -11.27 -0.35
CA PHE A 84 -12.57 -11.70 -0.05
C PHE A 84 -13.34 -10.74 0.87
N ASP A 85 -12.72 -9.67 1.35
CA ASP A 85 -13.33 -8.73 2.30
C ASP A 85 -14.14 -7.64 1.58
N ASP A 86 -15.37 -7.99 1.16
CA ASP A 86 -16.28 -7.15 0.36
C ASP A 86 -16.72 -5.83 1.05
N GLU A 87 -16.54 -5.72 2.36
CA GLU A 87 -16.92 -4.52 3.11
C GLU A 87 -15.85 -3.43 3.09
N ILE A 88 -14.60 -3.78 2.73
CA ILE A 88 -13.47 -2.86 2.72
C ILE A 88 -13.43 -2.11 1.39
N PRO A 89 -13.51 -0.76 1.36
CA PRO A 89 -13.57 0.00 0.12
C PRO A 89 -12.39 -0.25 -0.83
N ALA A 90 -11.19 -0.50 -0.29
CA ALA A 90 -10.02 -0.85 -1.09
C ALA A 90 -10.20 -2.14 -1.90
N VAL A 91 -11.06 -3.07 -1.46
CA VAL A 91 -11.37 -4.32 -2.17
C VAL A 91 -12.66 -4.16 -2.98
N ALA A 92 -13.71 -3.61 -2.35
CA ALA A 92 -15.05 -3.49 -2.92
C ALA A 92 -15.12 -2.60 -4.18
N LYS A 93 -14.19 -1.65 -4.31
CA LYS A 93 -14.13 -0.70 -5.43
C LYS A 93 -13.06 -1.06 -6.48
N LEU A 94 -12.44 -2.25 -6.37
CA LEU A 94 -11.66 -2.78 -7.48
C LEU A 94 -12.56 -3.03 -8.69
N ASP A 95 -11.95 -2.99 -9.87
CA ASP A 95 -12.62 -3.44 -11.09
C ASP A 95 -13.19 -4.86 -10.87
N PRO A 96 -14.48 -5.10 -11.19
CA PRO A 96 -15.12 -6.38 -10.91
C PRO A 96 -14.45 -7.58 -11.58
N ASP A 97 -13.89 -7.41 -12.78
CA ASP A 97 -13.20 -8.49 -13.48
C ASP A 97 -11.82 -8.77 -12.86
N LEU A 98 -11.11 -7.72 -12.43
CA LEU A 98 -9.88 -7.87 -11.64
C LEU A 98 -10.17 -8.62 -10.33
N LEU A 99 -11.17 -8.19 -9.56
CA LEU A 99 -11.53 -8.81 -8.30
C LEU A 99 -11.93 -10.29 -8.48
N LYS A 100 -12.67 -10.59 -9.55
CA LYS A 100 -13.03 -11.96 -9.91
C LYS A 100 -11.80 -12.82 -10.24
N ALA A 101 -10.86 -12.28 -11.01
CA ALA A 101 -9.62 -12.98 -11.33
C ALA A 101 -8.77 -13.24 -10.07
N LEU A 102 -8.64 -12.24 -9.19
CA LEU A 102 -7.96 -12.35 -7.90
C LEU A 102 -8.56 -13.43 -7.01
N ARG A 103 -9.89 -13.47 -6.87
CA ARG A 103 -10.58 -14.48 -6.06
C ARG A 103 -10.39 -15.89 -6.61
N ARG A 104 -10.44 -16.06 -7.94
CA ARG A 104 -10.18 -17.35 -8.58
C ARG A 104 -8.74 -17.82 -8.35
N ALA A 105 -7.77 -16.91 -8.49
CA ALA A 105 -6.37 -17.21 -8.22
C ALA A 105 -6.14 -17.54 -6.74
N ALA A 106 -6.68 -16.74 -5.83
CA ALA A 106 -6.54 -16.93 -4.39
C ALA A 106 -7.13 -18.25 -3.89
N ALA A 107 -8.27 -18.67 -4.45
CA ALA A 107 -8.87 -19.97 -4.12
C ALA A 107 -7.96 -21.14 -4.49
N ASN A 108 -7.34 -21.11 -5.67
CA ASN A 108 -6.43 -22.17 -6.12
C ASN A 108 -5.07 -22.09 -5.40
N ALA A 109 -4.57 -20.88 -5.15
CA ALA A 109 -3.33 -20.66 -4.42
C ALA A 109 -3.38 -21.16 -2.96
N ALA A 110 -4.58 -21.21 -2.37
CA ALA A 110 -4.77 -21.70 -1.01
C ALA A 110 -4.41 -23.19 -0.87
N ASP A 111 -4.61 -24.01 -1.92
CA ASP A 111 -4.20 -25.42 -1.95
C ASP A 111 -2.67 -25.58 -1.88
N ASP A 112 -1.93 -24.57 -2.35
CA ASP A 112 -0.48 -24.48 -2.26
C ASP A 112 0.01 -23.71 -1.01
N GLY A 113 -0.91 -23.35 -0.12
CA GLY A 113 -0.63 -22.64 1.14
C GLY A 113 -0.37 -21.13 1.00
N ALA A 114 -0.61 -20.55 -0.19
CA ALA A 114 -0.48 -19.11 -0.42
C ALA A 114 -1.79 -18.37 -0.15
N LYS A 115 -1.71 -17.21 0.51
CA LYS A 115 -2.90 -16.37 0.82
C LYS A 115 -2.72 -14.96 0.29
N PHE A 116 -3.78 -14.42 -0.31
CA PHE A 116 -3.74 -13.11 -0.97
C PHE A 116 -4.22 -12.03 0.01
N TYR A 117 -3.27 -11.43 0.71
CA TYR A 117 -3.51 -10.25 1.54
C TYR A 117 -3.40 -8.99 0.69
N VAL A 118 -4.25 -8.02 0.93
CA VAL A 118 -4.25 -6.74 0.23
C VAL A 118 -3.49 -5.73 1.10
N ASN A 119 -2.42 -5.15 0.55
CA ASN A 119 -1.74 -4.00 1.15
C ASN A 119 -2.31 -2.68 0.62
N SER A 120 -2.69 -2.65 -0.65
CA SER A 120 -3.39 -1.53 -1.28
C SER A 120 -4.29 -2.06 -2.40
N GLY A 121 -5.49 -1.51 -2.53
CA GLY A 121 -6.39 -1.81 -3.64
C GLY A 121 -6.87 -0.52 -4.26
N TRP A 122 -8.17 -0.32 -4.37
CA TRP A 122 -8.72 0.97 -4.75
C TRP A 122 -8.31 2.08 -3.77
N ARG A 123 -7.99 3.28 -4.30
CA ARG A 123 -7.66 4.48 -3.53
C ARG A 123 -8.47 5.69 -4.02
N SER A 124 -8.86 6.56 -3.11
CA SER A 124 -9.41 7.87 -3.49
C SER A 124 -8.33 8.75 -4.13
N PRO A 125 -8.70 9.71 -5.01
CA PRO A 125 -7.75 10.69 -5.55
C PRO A 125 -7.01 11.47 -4.46
N ASP A 126 -7.69 11.82 -3.35
CA ASP A 126 -7.09 12.55 -2.24
C ASP A 126 -6.03 11.71 -1.50
N TYR A 127 -6.30 10.40 -1.31
CA TYR A 127 -5.31 9.48 -0.76
C TYR A 127 -4.11 9.34 -1.70
N GLN A 128 -4.34 9.17 -3.00
CA GLN A 128 -3.26 9.10 -3.98
C GLN A 128 -2.39 10.37 -3.98
N ASN A 129 -3.02 11.56 -3.92
CA ASN A 129 -2.30 12.82 -3.86
C ASN A 129 -1.50 12.98 -2.56
N GLN A 130 -1.99 12.46 -1.44
CA GLN A 130 -1.21 12.42 -0.20
C GLN A 130 0.02 11.54 -0.34
N LEU A 131 -0.12 10.32 -0.86
CA LEU A 131 1.01 9.41 -1.07
C LEU A 131 2.06 10.01 -2.02
N LEU A 132 1.64 10.75 -3.05
CA LEU A 132 2.57 11.44 -3.94
C LEU A 132 3.35 12.52 -3.19
N ARG A 133 2.68 13.35 -2.37
CA ARG A 133 3.38 14.36 -1.56
C ARG A 133 4.37 13.74 -0.57
N GLU A 134 4.00 12.62 0.05
CA GLU A 134 4.88 11.86 0.95
C GLU A 134 6.09 11.32 0.20
N ALA A 135 5.90 10.72 -0.98
CA ALA A 135 6.99 10.26 -1.82
C ALA A 135 7.91 11.40 -2.28
N VAL A 136 7.37 12.56 -2.67
CA VAL A 136 8.20 13.74 -2.99
C VAL A 136 9.01 14.20 -1.79
N SER A 137 8.43 14.19 -0.60
CA SER A 137 9.15 14.52 0.64
C SER A 137 10.26 13.51 0.96
N GLU A 138 10.06 12.23 0.64
CA GLU A 138 11.03 11.16 0.90
C GLU A 138 12.17 11.14 -0.14
N TYR A 139 11.83 11.26 -1.42
CA TYR A 139 12.77 11.11 -2.54
C TYR A 139 13.35 12.44 -3.04
N GLY A 140 12.82 13.58 -2.57
CA GLY A 140 13.37 14.91 -2.78
C GLY A 140 12.93 15.62 -4.07
N SER A 141 12.27 14.92 -5.00
CA SER A 141 11.68 15.51 -6.20
C SER A 141 10.50 14.70 -6.74
N GLU A 142 9.66 15.34 -7.55
CA GLU A 142 8.60 14.66 -8.30
C GLU A 142 9.17 13.60 -9.26
N ASP A 143 10.29 13.89 -9.91
CA ASP A 143 10.95 12.96 -10.84
C ASP A 143 11.41 11.65 -10.17
N GLU A 144 11.98 11.73 -8.96
CA GLU A 144 12.39 10.53 -8.23
C GLU A 144 11.18 9.82 -7.59
N ALA A 145 10.18 10.56 -7.11
CA ALA A 145 8.94 10.00 -6.57
C ALA A 145 8.11 9.27 -7.64
N ALA A 146 8.12 9.75 -8.88
CA ALA A 146 7.39 9.14 -10.00
C ALA A 146 7.85 7.72 -10.34
N ARG A 147 9.01 7.29 -9.82
CA ARG A 147 9.48 5.89 -9.91
C ARG A 147 8.72 4.93 -9.00
N TRP A 148 7.85 5.42 -8.13
CA TRP A 148 7.15 4.64 -7.11
C TRP A 148 5.67 5.03 -6.97
N VAL A 149 5.32 6.31 -7.16
CA VAL A 149 3.97 6.80 -6.93
C VAL A 149 3.48 7.61 -8.12
N ALA A 150 2.42 7.11 -8.76
CA ALA A 150 1.73 7.82 -9.84
C ALA A 150 0.88 8.99 -9.32
N THR A 151 0.52 9.90 -10.23
CA THR A 151 -0.46 10.96 -9.96
C THR A 151 -1.86 10.39 -9.76
N ALA A 152 -2.77 11.15 -9.14
CA ALA A 152 -4.18 10.75 -9.04
C ALA A 152 -4.87 10.58 -10.40
N ALA A 153 -4.43 11.29 -11.44
CA ALA A 153 -5.03 11.20 -12.77
C ALA A 153 -4.66 9.90 -13.50
N THR A 154 -3.48 9.34 -13.22
CA THR A 154 -2.94 8.20 -13.98
C THR A 154 -2.86 6.91 -13.16
N SER A 155 -3.03 6.97 -11.84
CA SER A 155 -2.89 5.81 -10.95
C SER A 155 -3.94 4.73 -11.24
N PRO A 156 -3.53 3.48 -11.57
CA PRO A 156 -4.45 2.36 -11.72
C PRO A 156 -5.21 2.00 -10.44
N HIS A 157 -4.67 2.37 -9.26
CA HIS A 157 -5.41 2.17 -8.01
C HIS A 157 -6.58 3.14 -7.86
N VAL A 158 -6.51 4.32 -8.48
CA VAL A 158 -7.63 5.28 -8.44
C VAL A 158 -8.79 4.80 -9.33
N SER A 159 -8.47 4.19 -10.47
CA SER A 159 -9.47 3.56 -11.35
C SER A 159 -9.96 2.20 -10.85
N GLY A 160 -9.25 1.58 -9.89
CA GLY A 160 -9.58 0.25 -9.37
C GLY A 160 -8.98 -0.90 -10.17
N ASP A 161 -8.10 -0.60 -11.13
CA ASP A 161 -7.49 -1.56 -12.06
C ASP A 161 -6.21 -2.24 -11.54
N ALA A 162 -5.78 -1.91 -10.32
CA ALA A 162 -4.59 -2.49 -9.70
C ALA A 162 -4.79 -2.89 -8.23
N VAL A 163 -3.99 -3.86 -7.81
CA VAL A 163 -3.86 -4.29 -6.42
C VAL A 163 -2.40 -4.48 -6.05
N ASP A 164 -2.04 -4.06 -4.85
CA ASP A 164 -0.79 -4.37 -4.18
C ASP A 164 -1.01 -5.52 -3.20
N LEU A 165 -0.44 -6.67 -3.51
CA LEU A 165 -0.55 -7.85 -2.66
C LEU A 165 0.56 -7.88 -1.60
N GLY A 166 0.13 -8.04 -0.36
CA GLY A 166 1.01 -8.26 0.77
C GLY A 166 1.58 -9.66 0.80
N ARG A 167 2.70 -9.78 1.53
CA ARG A 167 3.45 -11.03 1.76
C ARG A 167 4.03 -11.66 0.47
N SER A 168 5.15 -12.35 0.62
CA SER A 168 5.88 -12.87 -0.53
C SER A 168 5.32 -14.17 -1.10
N ASP A 169 4.45 -14.88 -0.38
CA ASP A 169 3.83 -16.13 -0.80
C ASP A 169 2.86 -15.94 -1.97
N ALA A 170 1.99 -14.93 -1.88
CA ALA A 170 1.07 -14.58 -2.97
C ALA A 170 1.82 -14.20 -4.26
N THR A 171 2.81 -13.30 -4.13
CA THR A 171 3.59 -12.82 -5.28
C THR A 171 4.49 -13.91 -5.86
N ALA A 172 5.05 -14.80 -5.04
CA ALA A 172 5.80 -15.97 -5.51
C ALA A 172 4.90 -16.95 -6.28
N TRP A 173 3.67 -17.18 -5.82
CA TRP A 173 2.71 -18.03 -6.52
C TRP A 173 2.27 -17.40 -7.85
N LEU A 174 1.91 -16.12 -7.85
CA LEU A 174 1.52 -15.39 -9.05
C LEU A 174 2.64 -15.26 -10.08
N SER A 175 3.91 -15.22 -9.67
CA SER A 175 5.04 -15.24 -10.62
C SER A 175 5.07 -16.49 -11.51
N LYS A 176 4.45 -17.59 -11.06
CA LYS A 176 4.38 -18.86 -11.79
C LYS A 176 3.03 -19.06 -12.48
N HIS A 177 1.94 -18.68 -11.81
CA HIS A 177 0.57 -19.02 -12.21
C HIS A 177 -0.26 -17.82 -12.67
N GLY A 178 0.17 -16.59 -12.40
CA GLY A 178 -0.64 -15.38 -12.57
C GLY A 178 -1.20 -15.19 -13.99
N ALA A 179 -0.40 -15.51 -15.02
CA ALA A 179 -0.81 -15.42 -16.41
C ALA A 179 -2.05 -16.28 -16.75
N GLU A 180 -2.26 -17.41 -16.07
CA GLU A 180 -3.44 -18.28 -16.24
C GLU A 180 -4.74 -17.59 -15.78
N TYR A 181 -4.61 -16.53 -14.99
CA TYR A 181 -5.72 -15.71 -14.47
C TYR A 181 -5.76 -14.33 -15.11
N GLY A 182 -4.82 -14.01 -16.00
CA GLY A 182 -4.63 -12.65 -16.50
C GLY A 182 -4.02 -11.71 -15.47
N LEU A 183 -3.51 -12.19 -14.34
CA LEU A 183 -2.92 -11.35 -13.28
C LEU A 183 -1.44 -11.19 -13.54
N CYS A 184 -1.02 -9.97 -13.85
CA CYS A 184 0.34 -9.68 -14.29
C CYS A 184 1.02 -8.65 -13.41
N GLN A 185 2.25 -8.95 -12.99
CA GLN A 185 3.15 -7.94 -12.44
C GLN A 185 3.52 -6.97 -13.56
N ILE A 186 3.31 -5.67 -13.34
CA ILE A 186 3.54 -4.64 -14.37
C ILE A 186 4.92 -4.00 -14.25
N TYR A 187 5.38 -3.76 -13.01
CA TYR A 187 6.63 -3.05 -12.74
C TYR A 187 7.65 -3.96 -12.06
N ARG A 188 8.88 -4.01 -12.59
CA ARG A 188 9.97 -4.85 -12.03
C ARG A 188 10.37 -4.44 -10.61
N ASN A 189 10.30 -3.15 -10.28
CA ASN A 189 10.63 -2.63 -8.95
C ASN A 189 9.51 -2.83 -7.92
N GLU A 190 8.31 -3.26 -8.35
CA GLU A 190 7.13 -3.43 -7.49
C GLU A 190 6.58 -4.86 -7.64
N PRO A 191 7.25 -5.88 -7.06
CA PRO A 191 6.82 -7.27 -7.13
C PRO A 191 5.44 -7.55 -6.50
N TRP A 192 4.89 -6.58 -5.79
CA TRP A 192 3.56 -6.63 -5.17
C TRP A 192 2.44 -6.08 -6.07
N HIS A 193 2.75 -5.28 -7.11
CA HIS A 193 1.76 -4.58 -7.93
C HIS A 193 1.27 -5.46 -9.09
N TYR A 194 -0.02 -5.80 -9.11
CA TYR A 194 -0.66 -6.61 -10.14
C TYR A 194 -1.85 -5.90 -10.78
N GLU A 195 -1.99 -6.08 -12.08
CA GLU A 195 -3.13 -5.62 -12.89
C GLU A 195 -3.73 -6.77 -13.69
N LEU A 196 -4.98 -6.59 -14.14
CA LEU A 196 -5.63 -7.55 -15.03
C LEU A 196 -5.26 -7.28 -16.50
N HIS A 197 -4.70 -8.28 -17.16
CA HIS A 197 -4.43 -8.31 -18.58
C HIS A 197 -5.00 -9.61 -19.16
N THR A 198 -6.26 -9.59 -19.59
CA THR A 198 -7.00 -10.79 -20.04
C THR A 198 -6.30 -11.54 -21.17
N ASP A 199 -5.64 -10.82 -22.09
CA ASP A 199 -4.83 -11.41 -23.16
C ASP A 199 -3.66 -12.28 -22.67
N ALA A 200 -3.21 -12.10 -21.41
CA ALA A 200 -2.16 -12.92 -20.84
C ALA A 200 -2.60 -14.40 -20.70
N ILE A 201 -3.91 -14.66 -20.65
CA ILE A 201 -4.46 -16.01 -20.72
C ILE A 201 -4.15 -16.57 -22.12
N GLY A 202 -3.19 -17.51 -22.17
CA GLY A 202 -2.73 -18.17 -23.40
C GLY A 202 -1.58 -17.47 -24.12
N ARG A 203 -1.27 -16.19 -23.82
CA ARG A 203 -0.11 -15.47 -24.41
C ARG A 203 1.00 -15.16 -23.41
N GLY A 204 0.76 -15.32 -22.11
CA GLY A 204 1.66 -14.89 -21.05
C GLY A 204 1.57 -13.38 -20.78
N CYS A 205 2.09 -12.96 -19.63
CA CYS A 205 2.08 -11.55 -19.24
C CYS A 205 2.94 -10.68 -20.18
N PRO A 206 2.56 -9.41 -20.38
CA PRO A 206 3.36 -8.47 -21.13
C PRO A 206 4.74 -8.26 -20.48
N ARG A 207 5.68 -7.71 -21.25
CA ARG A 207 6.99 -7.36 -20.72
C ARG A 207 6.83 -6.26 -19.66
N MET A 208 7.28 -6.55 -18.44
CA MET A 208 7.33 -5.56 -17.36
C MET A 208 8.14 -4.31 -17.74
N TYR A 209 7.64 -3.15 -17.29
CA TYR A 209 8.38 -1.90 -17.23
C TYR A 209 9.43 -1.96 -16.11
N ALA A 210 10.46 -1.11 -16.16
CA ALA A 210 11.42 -1.03 -15.06
C ALA A 210 10.76 -0.46 -13.79
N ASN A 211 9.88 0.53 -13.98
CA ASN A 211 9.13 1.29 -12.98
C ASN A 211 8.01 2.09 -13.69
N PRO A 212 7.12 2.77 -12.94
CA PRO A 212 6.01 3.54 -13.51
C PRO A 212 6.41 4.62 -14.51
N THR A 213 7.61 5.21 -14.40
CA THR A 213 8.06 6.26 -15.35
C THR A 213 8.29 5.73 -16.77
N GLN A 214 8.28 4.40 -17.00
CA GLN A 214 8.37 3.82 -18.34
C GLN A 214 7.01 3.40 -18.92
N ASP A 215 5.94 3.48 -18.13
CA ASP A 215 4.59 3.18 -18.60
C ASP A 215 4.01 4.43 -19.31
N PRO A 216 3.65 4.33 -20.60
CA PRO A 216 3.06 5.44 -21.35
C PRO A 216 1.79 6.02 -20.70
N ARG A 217 1.05 5.22 -19.92
CA ARG A 217 -0.15 5.69 -19.20
C ARG A 217 0.19 6.76 -18.15
N MET A 218 1.41 6.74 -17.60
CA MET A 218 1.87 7.65 -16.55
C MET A 218 2.40 8.99 -17.07
N GLN A 219 2.41 9.19 -18.40
CA GLN A 219 3.02 10.35 -19.07
C GLN A 219 1.99 11.36 -19.58
N GLN A 220 0.76 11.31 -19.07
CA GLN A 220 -0.37 12.14 -19.50
C GLN A 220 -0.46 13.46 -18.72
#